data_AF-A0A8H3M6B4-F1
#
_entry.id   AF-A0A8H3M6B4-F1
#
_cell.length_a   1.000
_cell.length_b   1.000
_cell.length_c   1.000
_cell.angle_alpha   90.00
_cell.angle_beta   90.00
_cell.angle_gamma   90.00
#
_symmetry.space_group_name_H-M   'P 1'
#
loop_
_entity.id
_entity.type
_entity.pdbx_description
1 polymer ?
#
loop_
_entity_poly.entity_id
_entity_poly.type
_entity_poly.pdbx_seq_one_letter_code
_entity_poly.pdbx_strand_id
1 'polypeptide(L)'
;MSRTIYFLFRLFIFLNCIFQVFGQVSNNLPVGWFSAGDSQQEYQMGIDYTTFYGKAPSGFIKSLPNVNESGFGTLMQNFFPKDYLGKHVRFSCAIKYNNVLNWAGMWVRVDSVNGGLDNMYGRRITGTGDWKVVENIVNVPGDTNVFAFGILLSGEGEVWIDECNFELAEYVPSPTFYSNPNADNFGMLTYTTSFGSVYQLN
;
A
#
# COMPACT_ATOMS: atom_id res chain seq x y z
N MET A 1 -38.08 -36.81 -16.30
CA MET A 1 -37.70 -35.46 -15.79
C MET A 1 -38.09 -34.43 -16.86
N SER A 2 -38.86 -33.40 -16.52
CA SER A 2 -39.48 -32.47 -17.50
C SER A 2 -38.43 -31.59 -18.21
N ARG A 3 -38.65 -31.25 -19.50
CA ARG A 3 -37.84 -30.28 -20.26
C ARG A 3 -37.65 -28.95 -19.51
N THR A 4 -38.63 -28.54 -18.72
CA THR A 4 -38.57 -27.34 -17.88
C THR A 4 -37.51 -27.44 -16.79
N ILE A 5 -37.31 -28.62 -16.20
CA ILE A 5 -36.31 -28.86 -15.15
C ILE A 5 -34.88 -28.75 -15.72
N TYR A 6 -34.65 -29.27 -16.94
CA TYR A 6 -33.37 -29.13 -17.62
C TYR A 6 -33.06 -27.67 -18.01
N PHE A 7 -34.08 -26.91 -18.42
CA PHE A 7 -33.91 -25.49 -18.74
C PHE A 7 -33.58 -24.66 -17.49
N LEU A 8 -34.31 -24.88 -16.39
CA LEU A 8 -34.04 -24.21 -15.10
C LEU A 8 -32.66 -24.59 -14.54
N PHE A 9 -32.25 -25.85 -14.68
CA PHE A 9 -30.93 -26.30 -14.25
C PHE A 9 -29.80 -25.69 -15.10
N ARG A 10 -29.96 -25.60 -16.43
CA ARG A 10 -29.01 -24.91 -17.31
C ARG A 10 -28.93 -23.42 -17.04
N LEU A 11 -30.07 -22.77 -16.80
CA LEU A 11 -30.13 -21.35 -16.44
C LEU A 11 -29.45 -21.09 -15.09
N PHE A 12 -29.65 -21.98 -14.11
CA PHE A 12 -28.98 -21.91 -12.80
C PHE A 12 -27.46 -22.09 -12.91
N ILE A 13 -26.98 -23.04 -13.71
CA ILE A 13 -25.54 -23.20 -13.97
C ILE A 13 -24.98 -21.96 -14.67
N PHE A 14 -25.68 -21.43 -15.68
CA PHE A 14 -25.23 -20.24 -16.42
C PHE A 14 -25.19 -18.99 -15.52
N LEU A 15 -26.18 -18.80 -14.65
CA LEU A 15 -26.19 -17.74 -13.64
C LEU A 15 -25.07 -17.89 -12.60
N ASN A 16 -24.77 -19.11 -12.15
CA ASN A 16 -23.62 -19.37 -11.27
C ASN A 16 -22.29 -19.12 -11.99
N CYS A 17 -22.16 -19.47 -13.27
CA CYS A 17 -20.96 -19.17 -14.07
C CYS A 17 -20.77 -17.67 -14.28
N ILE A 18 -21.84 -16.89 -14.46
CA ILE A 18 -21.75 -15.42 -14.56
C ILE A 18 -21.33 -14.82 -13.21
N PHE A 19 -21.85 -15.32 -12.08
CA PHE A 19 -21.46 -14.86 -10.75
C PHE A 19 -19.99 -15.16 -10.40
N GLN A 20 -19.43 -16.26 -10.89
CA GLN A 20 -18.02 -16.62 -10.68
C GLN A 20 -17.02 -15.73 -11.45
N VAL A 21 -17.47 -14.90 -12.39
CA VAL A 21 -16.61 -14.00 -13.17
C VAL A 21 -16.42 -12.64 -12.47
N PHE A 22 -17.25 -12.28 -11.49
CA PHE A 22 -17.25 -10.95 -10.86
C PHE A 22 -16.49 -10.82 -9.53
N GLY A 23 -15.59 -11.75 -9.21
CA GLY A 23 -14.91 -11.75 -7.90
C GLY A 23 -13.50 -12.32 -7.93
N GLN A 24 -12.66 -11.92 -8.88
CA GLN A 24 -11.25 -12.31 -8.85
C GLN A 24 -10.46 -11.30 -8.01
N VAL A 25 -10.56 -11.45 -6.70
CA VAL A 25 -9.56 -10.91 -5.78
C VAL A 25 -8.63 -12.07 -5.42
N SER A 26 -7.32 -11.86 -5.50
CA SER A 26 -6.32 -12.84 -5.09
C SER A 26 -5.62 -12.38 -3.82
N ASN A 27 -5.48 -13.28 -2.85
CA ASN A 27 -4.68 -13.04 -1.64
C ASN A 27 -3.17 -13.22 -1.89
N ASN A 28 -2.77 -13.54 -3.12
CA ASN A 28 -1.37 -13.45 -3.51
C ASN A 28 -1.00 -11.96 -3.63
N LEU A 29 0.13 -11.59 -3.04
CA LEU A 29 0.64 -10.24 -3.15
C LEU A 29 1.27 -10.02 -4.53
N PRO A 30 1.20 -8.80 -5.10
CA PRO A 30 1.89 -8.50 -6.34
C PRO A 30 3.41 -8.74 -6.19
N VAL A 31 4.08 -9.14 -7.28
CA VAL A 31 5.50 -9.51 -7.24
C VAL A 31 6.34 -8.36 -6.68
N GLY A 32 7.22 -8.66 -5.71
CA GLY A 32 8.05 -7.66 -5.03
C GLY A 32 7.35 -6.91 -3.90
N TRP A 33 6.04 -7.07 -3.74
CA TRP A 33 5.27 -6.52 -2.62
C TRP A 33 5.19 -7.52 -1.47
N PHE A 34 5.13 -6.99 -0.25
CA PHE A 34 4.93 -7.75 0.97
C PHE A 34 3.99 -7.00 1.93
N SER A 35 3.37 -7.73 2.85
CA SER A 35 2.52 -7.19 3.90
C SER A 35 3.34 -6.87 5.16
N ALA A 36 2.98 -5.80 5.85
CA ALA A 36 3.50 -5.43 7.16
C ALA A 36 2.46 -4.61 7.95
N GLY A 37 2.86 -4.06 9.10
CA GLY A 37 1.98 -3.33 10.02
C GLY A 37 1.83 -4.02 11.37
N ASP A 38 1.46 -3.27 12.41
CA ASP A 38 1.32 -3.79 13.78
C ASP A 38 0.13 -4.74 13.96
N SER A 39 -0.83 -4.67 13.04
CA SER A 39 -2.08 -5.44 13.05
C SER A 39 -2.35 -6.06 11.68
N GLN A 40 -1.30 -6.37 10.90
CA GLN A 40 -1.41 -6.83 9.51
C GLN A 40 -2.37 -8.01 9.32
N GLN A 41 -2.47 -8.90 10.30
CA GLN A 41 -3.34 -10.08 10.31
C GLN A 41 -4.84 -9.73 10.28
N GLU A 42 -5.19 -8.48 10.60
CA GLU A 42 -6.56 -7.96 10.59
C GLU A 42 -6.94 -7.33 9.25
N TYR A 43 -6.06 -7.44 8.24
CA TYR A 43 -6.28 -6.90 6.91
C TYR A 43 -6.08 -7.98 5.84
N GLN A 44 -7.01 -8.04 4.90
CA GLN A 44 -6.83 -8.76 3.65
C GLN A 44 -6.06 -7.88 2.67
N MET A 45 -4.99 -8.42 2.09
CA MET A 45 -4.18 -7.72 1.09
C MET A 45 -3.95 -8.61 -0.12
N GLY A 46 -3.79 -8.00 -1.28
CA GLY A 46 -3.47 -8.74 -2.49
C GLY A 46 -3.74 -7.95 -3.76
N ILE A 47 -4.22 -8.67 -4.77
CA ILE A 47 -4.48 -8.14 -6.12
C ILE A 47 -5.97 -8.17 -6.42
N ASP A 48 -6.51 -7.05 -6.90
CA ASP A 48 -7.87 -6.94 -7.40
C ASP A 48 -7.86 -6.84 -8.95
N TYR A 49 -8.45 -7.85 -9.60
CA TYR A 49 -8.51 -7.94 -11.07
C TYR A 49 -9.74 -7.26 -11.67
N THR A 50 -10.63 -6.70 -10.86
CA THR A 50 -11.89 -6.06 -11.31
C THR A 50 -11.94 -4.57 -10.98
N THR A 51 -11.24 -4.15 -9.92
CA THR A 51 -11.10 -2.74 -9.54
C THR A 51 -9.68 -2.28 -9.85
N PHE A 52 -9.49 -1.55 -10.94
CA PHE A 52 -8.17 -0.99 -11.30
C PHE A 52 -8.31 0.35 -12.03
N TYR A 53 -7.26 1.14 -12.02
CA TYR A 53 -7.19 2.45 -12.68
C TYR A 53 -6.65 2.32 -14.10
N GLY A 54 -5.55 1.55 -14.24
CA GLY A 54 -4.82 1.38 -15.48
C GLY A 54 -5.36 0.26 -16.36
N LYS A 55 -4.45 -0.49 -16.98
CA LYS A 55 -4.77 -1.72 -17.73
C LYS A 55 -4.38 -3.00 -16.99
N ALA A 56 -3.70 -2.87 -15.86
CA ALA A 56 -3.24 -3.97 -15.02
C ALA A 56 -4.08 -4.04 -13.73
N PRO A 57 -4.16 -5.22 -13.08
CA PRO A 57 -4.79 -5.35 -11.77
C PRO A 57 -4.16 -4.42 -10.72
N SER A 58 -4.96 -3.94 -9.78
CA SER A 58 -4.48 -3.07 -8.70
C SER A 58 -4.08 -3.87 -7.47
N GLY A 59 -3.22 -3.27 -6.62
CA GLY A 59 -3.01 -3.76 -5.26
C GLY A 59 -4.11 -3.23 -4.33
N PHE A 60 -4.49 -3.97 -3.30
CA PHE A 60 -5.47 -3.51 -2.32
C PHE A 60 -5.13 -3.90 -0.89
N ILE A 61 -5.70 -3.14 0.05
CA ILE A 61 -5.79 -3.46 1.48
C ILE A 61 -7.25 -3.26 1.89
N LYS A 62 -7.82 -4.27 2.56
CA LYS A 62 -9.19 -4.27 3.06
C LYS A 62 -9.20 -4.72 4.51
N SER A 63 -9.85 -3.98 5.41
CA SER A 63 -10.04 -4.41 6.80
C SER A 63 -10.91 -5.67 6.88
N LEU A 64 -10.54 -6.60 7.76
CA LEU A 64 -11.41 -7.70 8.17
C LEU A 64 -12.48 -7.20 9.17
N PRO A 65 -13.58 -7.95 9.38
CA PRO A 65 -14.57 -7.59 10.38
C PRO A 65 -13.98 -7.47 11.80
N ASN A 66 -14.38 -6.44 12.55
CA ASN A 66 -13.92 -6.15 13.92
C ASN A 66 -12.41 -5.84 14.02
N VAL A 67 -11.84 -5.20 12.99
CA VAL A 67 -10.47 -4.67 13.02
C VAL A 67 -10.26 -3.74 14.23
N ASN A 68 -9.07 -3.77 14.81
CA ASN A 68 -8.65 -2.79 15.80
C ASN A 68 -8.50 -1.42 15.12
N GLU A 69 -9.34 -0.46 15.50
CA GLU A 69 -9.33 0.90 14.96
C GLU A 69 -8.01 1.65 15.16
N SER A 70 -7.18 1.23 16.12
CA SER A 70 -5.85 1.81 16.37
C SER A 70 -4.72 1.07 15.65
N GLY A 71 -4.99 -0.13 15.14
CA GLY A 71 -4.04 -0.93 14.39
C GLY A 71 -4.01 -0.58 12.91
N PHE A 72 -2.98 -1.03 12.20
CA PHE A 72 -2.90 -0.84 10.75
C PHE A 72 -2.21 -1.99 10.02
N GLY A 73 -2.51 -2.07 8.73
CA GLY A 73 -1.84 -2.92 7.76
C GLY A 73 -1.25 -2.08 6.63
N THR A 74 -0.14 -2.54 6.05
CA THR A 74 0.46 -1.95 4.84
C THR A 74 0.83 -3.01 3.82
N LEU A 75 0.58 -2.68 2.55
CA LEU A 75 1.09 -3.37 1.37
C LEU A 75 2.20 -2.51 0.80
N MET A 76 3.43 -3.03 0.77
CA MET A 76 4.61 -2.22 0.52
C MET A 76 5.70 -2.93 -0.28
N GLN A 77 6.62 -2.13 -0.84
CA GLN A 77 7.90 -2.59 -1.36
C GLN A 77 9.04 -1.80 -0.71
N ASN A 78 10.27 -2.27 -0.93
CA ASN A 78 11.47 -1.47 -0.72
C ASN A 78 12.54 -1.80 -1.76
N PHE A 79 13.49 -0.88 -1.94
CA PHE A 79 14.64 -1.07 -2.81
C PHE A 79 15.82 -0.19 -2.39
N PHE A 80 17.02 -0.52 -2.87
CA PHE A 80 18.18 0.36 -2.79
C PHE A 80 18.11 1.44 -3.90
N PRO A 81 18.02 2.74 -3.55
CA PRO A 81 17.67 3.78 -4.51
C PRO A 81 18.86 4.34 -5.29
N LYS A 82 19.66 3.47 -5.92
CA LYS A 82 20.93 3.83 -6.58
C LYS A 82 20.81 5.07 -7.49
N ASP A 83 19.78 5.13 -8.32
CA ASP A 83 19.59 6.21 -9.30
C ASP A 83 18.96 7.47 -8.72
N TYR A 84 18.54 7.44 -7.44
CA TYR A 84 17.93 8.57 -6.73
C TYR A 84 18.82 9.16 -5.63
N LEU A 85 19.99 8.57 -5.35
CA LEU A 85 20.92 9.10 -4.35
C LEU A 85 21.29 10.56 -4.63
N GLY A 86 21.15 11.41 -3.61
CA GLY A 86 21.41 12.85 -3.68
C GLY A 86 20.35 13.66 -4.44
N LYS A 87 19.19 13.09 -4.75
CA LYS A 87 18.13 13.73 -5.54
C LYS A 87 16.84 13.92 -4.74
N HIS A 88 15.89 14.62 -5.36
CA HIS A 88 14.51 14.76 -4.88
C HIS A 88 13.62 13.89 -5.74
N VAL A 89 12.76 13.11 -5.09
CA VAL A 89 11.92 12.13 -5.75
C VAL A 89 10.47 12.44 -5.46
N ARG A 90 9.67 12.56 -6.52
CA ARG A 90 8.22 12.48 -6.46
C ARG A 90 7.83 11.02 -6.63
N PHE A 91 7.17 10.45 -5.63
CA PHE A 91 6.47 9.19 -5.72
C PHE A 91 4.97 9.47 -5.85
N SER A 92 4.33 8.94 -6.88
CA SER A 92 2.90 9.14 -7.15
C SER A 92 2.23 7.83 -7.50
N CYS A 93 0.97 7.65 -7.10
CA CYS A 93 0.13 6.54 -7.52
C CYS A 93 -1.34 6.98 -7.62
N ALA A 94 -2.13 6.25 -8.40
CA ALA A 94 -3.58 6.33 -8.34
C ALA A 94 -4.10 5.58 -7.11
N ILE A 95 -4.99 6.23 -6.35
CA ILE A 95 -5.64 5.64 -5.17
C ILE A 95 -7.15 5.73 -5.31
N LYS A 96 -7.83 4.62 -5.03
CA LYS A 96 -9.28 4.55 -4.77
C LYS A 96 -9.50 4.08 -3.35
N TYR A 97 -10.61 4.49 -2.73
CA TYR A 97 -10.88 4.15 -1.34
C TYR A 97 -12.38 4.09 -1.06
N ASN A 98 -12.76 3.20 -0.15
CA ASN A 98 -14.14 2.96 0.21
C ASN A 98 -14.28 2.79 1.72
N ASN A 99 -15.21 3.55 2.32
CA ASN A 99 -15.57 3.49 3.73
C ASN A 99 -14.37 3.52 4.70
N VAL A 100 -13.37 4.36 4.41
CA VAL A 100 -12.20 4.53 5.28
C VAL A 100 -12.59 5.38 6.49
N LEU A 101 -12.75 4.76 7.65
CA LEU A 101 -13.25 5.44 8.84
C LEU A 101 -12.17 6.20 9.62
N ASN A 102 -10.94 5.70 9.63
CA ASN A 102 -9.84 6.32 10.37
C ASN A 102 -8.76 6.92 9.45
N TRP A 103 -7.92 6.09 8.82
CA TRP A 103 -6.82 6.61 8.00
C TRP A 103 -6.39 5.64 6.92
N ALA A 104 -6.38 6.12 5.67
CA ALA A 104 -5.61 5.54 4.59
C ALA A 104 -4.63 6.56 4.02
N GLY A 105 -3.55 6.09 3.41
CA GLY A 105 -2.59 6.96 2.73
C GLY A 105 -1.52 6.17 1.99
N MET A 106 -0.87 6.85 1.04
CA MET A 106 0.46 6.45 0.60
C MET A 106 1.49 6.82 1.65
N TRP A 107 2.60 6.10 1.65
CA TRP A 107 3.74 6.44 2.47
C TRP A 107 5.06 6.18 1.77
N VAL A 108 6.08 6.93 2.18
CA VAL A 108 7.47 6.79 1.75
C VAL A 108 8.37 6.95 2.95
N ARG A 109 9.34 6.04 3.09
CA ARG A 109 10.42 6.11 4.08
C ARG A 109 11.77 6.03 3.40
N VAL A 110 12.68 6.90 3.81
CA VAL A 110 14.05 7.01 3.34
C VAL A 110 14.98 6.73 4.52
N ASP A 111 15.65 5.58 4.51
CA ASP A 111 16.51 5.14 5.60
C ASP A 111 17.94 5.70 5.37
N SER A 112 18.24 6.85 5.98
CA SER A 112 19.53 7.57 5.99
C SER A 112 19.64 8.48 7.21
N VAL A 113 20.83 9.03 7.49
CA VAL A 113 21.04 9.97 8.62
C VAL A 113 20.11 11.19 8.54
N ASN A 114 19.90 11.72 7.33
CA ASN A 114 19.01 12.86 7.08
C ASN A 114 17.75 12.45 6.30
N GLY A 115 17.34 11.19 6.42
CA GLY A 115 16.14 10.66 5.79
C GLY A 115 14.88 10.95 6.62
N GLY A 116 13.81 10.23 6.33
CA GLY A 116 12.59 10.27 7.14
C GLY A 116 11.38 9.62 6.48
N LEU A 117 10.22 9.85 7.09
CA LEU A 117 8.95 9.19 6.77
C LEU A 117 7.85 10.20 6.48
N ASP A 118 7.31 10.19 5.27
CA ASP A 118 6.04 10.84 4.95
C ASP A 118 4.97 9.76 4.75
N ASN A 119 4.05 9.66 5.70
CA ASN A 119 2.94 8.70 5.66
C ASN A 119 1.58 9.36 5.33
N MET A 120 1.58 10.62 4.90
CA MET A 120 0.36 11.39 4.68
C MET A 120 -0.55 11.54 5.91
N TYR A 121 -0.09 11.38 7.16
CA TYR A 121 -1.00 11.47 8.33
C TYR A 121 -1.72 12.84 8.45
N GLY A 122 -1.00 13.93 8.19
CA GLY A 122 -1.58 15.28 8.08
C GLY A 122 -2.42 15.52 6.82
N ARG A 123 -2.38 14.59 5.88
CA ARG A 123 -3.07 14.60 4.57
C ARG A 123 -3.91 13.31 4.39
N ARG A 124 -4.42 12.77 5.49
CA ARG A 124 -5.06 11.45 5.53
C ARG A 124 -6.27 11.36 4.59
N ILE A 125 -6.48 10.17 4.03
CA ILE A 125 -7.66 9.84 3.23
C ILE A 125 -8.70 9.19 4.13
N THR A 126 -9.95 9.67 4.06
CA THR A 126 -11.11 9.15 4.78
C THR A 126 -12.36 9.14 3.90
N GLY A 127 -13.38 8.37 4.29
CA GLY A 127 -14.65 8.23 3.59
C GLY A 127 -14.57 7.32 2.37
N THR A 128 -15.34 7.65 1.34
CA THR A 128 -15.35 6.95 0.05
C THR A 128 -15.01 7.93 -1.06
N GLY A 129 -14.20 7.50 -2.02
CA GLY A 129 -13.83 8.31 -3.18
C GLY A 129 -13.42 7.44 -4.36
N ASP A 130 -13.58 8.00 -5.55
CA ASP A 130 -13.07 7.37 -6.75
C ASP A 130 -11.58 7.62 -6.94
N TRP A 131 -11.01 7.02 -7.98
CA TRP A 131 -9.60 7.15 -8.32
C TRP A 131 -9.12 8.60 -8.37
N LYS A 132 -8.06 8.88 -7.63
CA LYS A 132 -7.31 10.13 -7.69
C LYS A 132 -5.82 9.85 -7.59
N VAL A 133 -5.01 10.61 -8.31
CA VAL A 133 -3.56 10.55 -8.16
C VAL A 133 -3.16 11.32 -6.91
N VAL A 134 -2.34 10.70 -6.06
CA VAL A 134 -1.74 11.36 -4.89
C VAL A 134 -0.22 11.23 -4.95
N GLU A 135 0.48 12.11 -4.24
CA GLU A 135 1.95 12.15 -4.27
C GLU A 135 2.59 12.41 -2.91
N ASN A 136 3.83 11.92 -2.80
CA ASN A 136 4.83 12.25 -1.78
C ASN A 136 6.07 12.78 -2.50
N ILE A 137 6.63 13.89 -2.01
CA ILE A 137 7.91 14.41 -2.50
C ILE A 137 8.90 14.29 -1.35
N VAL A 138 9.99 13.54 -1.57
CA VAL A 138 11.00 13.27 -0.55
C VAL A 138 12.40 13.57 -1.05
N ASN A 139 13.27 13.93 -0.11
CA ASN A 139 14.71 14.06 -0.34
C ASN A 139 15.34 12.68 -0.12
N VAL A 140 16.24 12.27 -1.02
CA VAL A 140 16.98 11.00 -0.91
C VAL A 140 18.46 11.32 -0.69
N PRO A 141 18.93 11.37 0.57
CA PRO A 141 20.34 11.59 0.88
C PRO A 141 21.29 10.60 0.19
N GLY A 142 22.55 11.01 0.02
CA GLY A 142 23.57 10.17 -0.64
C GLY A 142 23.93 8.91 0.14
N ASP A 143 23.61 8.86 1.43
CA ASP A 143 23.83 7.73 2.34
C ASP A 143 22.58 6.83 2.50
N THR A 144 21.54 7.02 1.70
CA THR A 144 20.32 6.19 1.77
C THR A 144 20.59 4.74 1.39
N ASN A 145 20.27 3.83 2.31
CA ASN A 145 20.41 2.39 2.10
C ASN A 145 19.10 1.72 1.68
N VAL A 146 17.96 2.26 2.13
CA VAL A 146 16.64 1.71 1.82
C VAL A 146 15.67 2.85 1.50
N PHE A 147 14.97 2.71 0.39
CA PHE A 147 13.77 3.48 0.05
C PHE A 147 12.59 2.53 0.13
N ALA A 148 11.69 2.74 1.09
CA ALA A 148 10.49 1.94 1.30
C ALA A 148 9.24 2.77 1.00
N PHE A 149 8.22 2.14 0.42
CA PHE A 149 6.99 2.83 0.05
C PHE A 149 5.82 1.87 -0.03
N GLY A 150 4.61 2.41 0.03
CA GLY A 150 3.40 1.62 -0.18
C GLY A 150 2.13 2.38 0.13
N ILE A 151 1.05 1.63 0.35
CA ILE A 151 -0.19 2.13 0.94
C ILE A 151 -0.39 1.51 2.32
N LEU A 152 -1.08 2.25 3.17
CA LEU A 152 -1.52 1.79 4.49
C LEU A 152 -3.02 2.00 4.66
N LEU A 153 -3.62 1.17 5.51
CA LEU A 153 -4.96 1.33 6.04
C LEU A 153 -4.93 1.09 7.55
N SER A 154 -5.50 2.02 8.31
CA SER A 154 -5.74 1.93 9.74
C SER A 154 -7.24 2.01 9.99
N GLY A 155 -7.73 1.09 10.81
CA GLY A 155 -9.14 0.91 11.10
C GLY A 155 -9.95 0.37 9.93
N GLU A 156 -11.26 0.54 10.01
CA GLU A 156 -12.19 0.03 8.99
C GLU A 156 -12.02 0.75 7.64
N GLY A 157 -12.02 -0.04 6.55
CA GLY A 157 -12.10 0.48 5.20
C GLY A 157 -11.49 -0.44 4.14
N GLU A 158 -11.38 0.12 2.94
CA GLU A 158 -10.74 -0.52 1.79
C GLU A 158 -10.03 0.54 0.95
N VAL A 159 -8.81 0.24 0.52
CA VAL A 159 -7.99 1.13 -0.31
C VAL A 159 -7.29 0.33 -1.40
N TRP A 160 -7.27 0.88 -2.61
CA TRP A 160 -6.57 0.33 -3.76
C TRP A 160 -5.45 1.27 -4.20
N ILE A 161 -4.37 0.71 -4.71
CA ILE A 161 -3.22 1.41 -5.29
C ILE A 161 -2.94 0.87 -6.70
N ASP A 162 -2.71 1.78 -7.64
CA ASP A 162 -2.39 1.44 -9.03
C ASP A 162 -1.52 2.52 -9.70
N GLU A 163 -0.89 2.20 -10.84
CA GLU A 163 -0.12 3.12 -11.69
C GLU A 163 0.90 3.97 -10.89
N CYS A 164 1.76 3.30 -10.11
CA CYS A 164 2.79 3.96 -9.33
C CYS A 164 4.00 4.38 -10.17
N ASN A 165 4.47 5.61 -9.96
CA ASN A 165 5.57 6.21 -10.71
C ASN A 165 6.54 6.98 -9.81
N PHE A 166 7.82 7.00 -10.23
CA PHE A 166 8.90 7.75 -9.61
C PHE A 166 9.47 8.75 -10.60
N GLU A 167 9.56 10.02 -10.18
CA GLU A 167 10.11 11.11 -11.00
C GLU A 167 11.09 11.96 -10.21
N LEU A 168 12.01 12.62 -10.91
CA LEU A 168 12.82 13.67 -10.29
C LEU A 168 11.94 14.88 -10.00
N ALA A 169 12.08 15.42 -8.81
CA ALA A 169 11.36 16.60 -8.35
C ALA A 169 12.32 17.77 -8.10
N GLU A 170 11.72 18.95 -7.87
CA GLU A 170 12.45 20.06 -7.28
C GLU A 170 12.73 19.80 -5.79
N TYR A 171 13.73 20.51 -5.25
CA TYR A 171 14.01 20.50 -3.82
C TYR A 171 12.77 20.94 -3.03
N VAL A 172 12.35 20.12 -2.07
CA VAL A 172 11.41 20.54 -1.03
C VAL A 172 12.19 20.75 0.26
N PRO A 173 11.98 21.88 0.98
CA PRO A 173 12.47 22.03 2.35
C PRO A 173 12.06 20.78 3.10
N SER A 174 13.04 20.09 3.70
CA SER A 174 12.85 18.76 4.29
C SER A 174 11.48 18.70 4.94
N PRO A 175 10.57 17.82 4.49
CA PRO A 175 9.22 17.80 5.03
C PRO A 175 9.35 17.72 6.55
N THR A 176 8.63 18.58 7.27
CA THR A 176 8.39 18.33 8.68
C THR A 176 7.68 16.99 8.72
N PHE A 177 8.45 15.94 8.99
CA PHE A 177 7.93 14.59 9.10
C PHE A 177 6.98 14.60 10.30
N TYR A 178 5.69 14.81 10.05
CA TYR A 178 4.64 14.60 11.05
C TYR A 178 4.41 13.10 11.13
N SER A 179 5.43 12.40 11.61
CA SER A 179 5.40 10.97 11.84
C SER A 179 4.51 10.70 13.05
N ASN A 180 3.77 9.59 13.02
CA ASN A 180 3.04 9.13 14.20
C ASN A 180 3.98 8.16 14.91
N PRO A 181 4.43 8.43 16.15
CA PRO A 181 5.41 7.60 16.84
C PRO A 181 4.98 6.12 17.00
N ASN A 182 3.69 5.80 16.85
CA ASN A 182 3.20 4.43 16.88
C ASN A 182 3.29 3.71 15.52
N ALA A 183 3.46 4.42 14.40
CA ALA A 183 3.52 3.90 13.04
C ALA A 183 4.93 3.93 12.42
N ASP A 184 5.90 4.56 13.08
CA ASP A 184 7.20 4.91 12.47
C ASP A 184 8.00 3.70 11.97
N ASN A 185 7.76 2.53 12.56
CA ASN A 185 8.50 1.33 12.23
C ASN A 185 7.74 0.37 11.32
N PHE A 186 6.43 0.51 11.06
CA PHE A 186 5.66 -0.44 10.23
C PHE A 186 5.84 -1.94 10.60
N GLY A 187 6.24 -2.26 11.83
CA GLY A 187 6.65 -3.62 12.24
C GLY A 187 8.00 -4.09 11.68
N MET A 188 8.72 -3.22 10.97
CA MET A 188 10.08 -3.43 10.46
C MET A 188 11.10 -3.07 11.55
N LEU A 189 12.09 -3.93 11.75
CA LEU A 189 13.26 -3.59 12.58
C LEU A 189 14.01 -2.45 11.88
N THR A 190 13.93 -1.24 12.42
CA THR A 190 14.88 -0.18 12.06
C THR A 190 16.24 -0.62 12.60
N TYR A 191 17.19 -0.94 11.73
CA TYR A 191 18.58 -0.95 12.15
C TYR A 191 18.87 0.46 12.65
N THR A 192 19.09 0.60 13.95
CA THR A 192 19.62 1.83 14.52
C THR A 192 20.87 2.16 13.71
N THR A 193 20.85 3.29 13.00
CA THR A 193 22.06 3.91 12.47
C THR A 193 22.87 4.47 13.66
N SER A 194 23.23 3.62 14.61
CA SER A 194 24.39 3.85 15.45
C SER A 194 25.53 3.12 14.77
N PHE A 195 26.47 3.86 14.20
CA PHE A 195 27.75 3.31 13.79
C PHE A 195 28.35 2.55 14.98
N GLY A 196 28.31 1.23 14.88
CA GLY A 196 28.98 0.28 15.73
C GLY A 196 29.28 -0.91 14.85
N SER A 197 30.45 -0.90 14.25
CA SER A 197 31.09 -2.06 13.62
C SER A 197 30.75 -3.34 14.39
N VAL A 198 30.19 -4.36 13.71
CA VAL A 198 30.43 -5.78 14.01
C VAL A 198 29.66 -6.72 13.06
N TYR A 199 30.46 -7.56 12.40
CA TYR A 199 30.24 -8.85 11.72
C TYR A 199 29.29 -8.97 10.51
N GLN A 200 29.96 -9.17 9.35
CA GLN A 200 29.51 -10.09 8.32
C GLN A 200 29.29 -11.49 8.91
N LEU A 201 28.27 -12.20 8.45
CA LEU A 201 28.32 -13.65 8.39
C LEU A 201 27.66 -14.17 7.10
N ASN A 202 28.25 -15.27 6.65
CA ASN A 202 28.06 -16.04 5.42
C ASN A 202 26.63 -16.55 5.21
#